data_AF-A0A355UD85-F1
#
_entry.id   AF-A0A355UD85-F1
#
_cell.length_a   1.000
_cell.length_b   1.000
_cell.length_c   1.000
_cell.angle_alpha   90.00
_cell.angle_beta   90.00
_cell.angle_gamma   90.00
#
_symmetry.space_group_name_H-M   'P 1'
#
loop_
_entity.id
_entity.type
_entity.pdbx_description
1 polymer ?
#
loop_
_entity_poly.entity_id
_entity_poly.type
_entity_poly.pdbx_seq_one_letter_code
_entity_poly.pdbx_strand_id
1 'polypeptide(L)'
;MNSFFYIYNNEALVSLVITRLLREVTDIDLARAAVIVSVLLNDLSIDTLNSANYKTMKQFLKGTTGNLLKYNGYYYAMLPILINSLKIIVDLGFASFNKEKFYLNRDIPYPNPNSLGSRYSEICRAIPLFMSLANKYPTEKLYELFRIRL
;
A
#
# COMPACT_ATOMS: atom_id res chain seq x y z
N MET A 1 2.45 22.56 9.79
CA MET A 1 2.56 22.24 8.36
C MET A 1 3.57 21.09 8.20
N ASN A 2 3.06 19.87 7.95
CA ASN A 2 3.57 18.80 7.06
C ASN A 2 5.08 18.44 6.94
N SER A 3 5.97 18.71 7.90
CA SER A 3 7.36 18.20 7.78
C SER A 3 7.51 16.70 8.07
N PHE A 4 6.69 16.13 8.95
CA PHE A 4 6.86 14.74 9.40
C PHE A 4 6.35 13.67 8.42
N PHE A 5 5.41 14.03 7.53
CA PHE A 5 4.83 13.07 6.58
C PHE A 5 5.87 12.52 5.60
N TYR A 6 6.72 13.40 5.07
CA TYR A 6 7.81 13.04 4.15
C TYR A 6 8.94 12.25 4.83
N ILE A 7 9.14 12.43 6.14
CA ILE A 7 10.16 11.66 6.87
C ILE A 7 9.71 10.20 7.02
N TYR A 8 8.41 9.96 7.22
CA TYR A 8 7.88 8.63 7.58
C TYR A 8 7.38 7.80 6.37
N ASN A 9 6.91 8.46 5.31
CA ASN A 9 6.49 7.84 4.04
C ASN A 9 7.33 8.41 2.89
N ASN A 10 8.59 7.99 2.81
CA ASN A 10 9.50 8.39 1.73
C ASN A 10 9.53 7.34 0.60
N GLU A 11 10.09 7.73 -0.54
CA GLU A 11 10.16 6.89 -1.73
C GLU A 11 10.86 5.56 -1.49
N ALA A 12 11.83 5.49 -0.58
CA ALA A 12 12.56 4.24 -0.29
C ALA A 12 11.67 3.23 0.44
N LEU A 13 10.96 3.65 1.50
CA LEU A 13 10.00 2.80 2.19
C LEU A 13 8.88 2.37 1.24
N VAL A 14 8.32 3.31 0.48
CA VAL A 14 7.22 3.02 -0.44
C VAL A 14 7.65 2.06 -1.55
N SER A 15 8.88 2.19 -2.07
CA SER A 15 9.47 1.24 -3.03
C SER A 15 9.53 -0.17 -2.45
N LEU A 16 9.97 -0.31 -1.20
CA LEU A 16 10.00 -1.61 -0.51
C LEU A 16 8.59 -2.17 -0.31
N VAL A 17 7.62 -1.35 0.10
CA VAL A 17 6.23 -1.79 0.28
C VAL A 17 5.61 -2.26 -1.03
N ILE A 18 5.80 -1.52 -2.13
CA ILE A 18 5.32 -1.93 -3.46
C ILE A 18 6.00 -3.23 -3.89
N THR A 19 7.31 -3.35 -3.70
CA THR A 19 8.05 -4.57 -4.05
C THR A 19 7.52 -5.77 -3.26
N ARG A 20 7.23 -5.61 -1.95
CA ARG A 20 6.57 -6.68 -1.16
C ARG A 20 5.19 -7.00 -1.71
N LEU A 21 4.39 -5.98 -2.01
CA LEU A 21 3.04 -6.13 -2.53
C LEU A 21 3.04 -6.94 -3.84
N LEU A 22 3.93 -6.60 -4.78
CA LEU A 22 4.10 -7.31 -6.05
C LEU A 22 4.65 -8.74 -5.91
N ARG A 23 5.08 -9.18 -4.72
CA ARG A 23 5.35 -10.60 -4.43
C ARG A 23 4.10 -11.35 -4.00
N GLU A 24 3.15 -10.65 -3.39
CA GLU A 24 1.88 -11.21 -2.93
C GLU A 24 0.83 -11.24 -4.04
N VAL A 25 0.97 -10.36 -5.05
CA VAL A 25 0.12 -10.35 -6.25
C VAL A 25 0.96 -10.49 -7.51
N THR A 26 0.41 -11.16 -8.53
CA THR A 26 1.10 -11.36 -9.82
C THR A 26 1.36 -10.04 -10.55
N ASP A 27 0.35 -9.17 -10.54
CA ASP A 27 0.39 -7.86 -11.17
C ASP A 27 -0.61 -6.90 -10.50
N ILE A 28 -0.43 -5.60 -10.76
CA ILE A 28 -1.34 -4.56 -10.29
C ILE A 28 -1.33 -3.36 -11.23
N ASP A 29 -2.50 -2.78 -11.51
CA ASP A 29 -2.60 -1.49 -12.22
C ASP A 29 -2.33 -0.31 -11.28
N LEU A 30 -2.04 0.87 -11.86
CA LEU A 30 -1.69 2.07 -11.09
C LEU A 30 -2.81 2.52 -10.13
N ALA A 31 -4.07 2.47 -10.58
CA ALA A 31 -5.22 2.91 -9.78
C ALA A 31 -5.39 2.04 -8.54
N ARG A 32 -5.30 0.72 -8.72
CA ARG A 32 -5.38 -0.25 -7.63
C ARG A 32 -4.19 -0.15 -6.69
N ALA A 33 -2.98 0.04 -7.23
CA ALA A 33 -1.78 0.26 -6.43
C ALA A 33 -1.93 1.51 -5.55
N ALA A 34 -2.47 2.60 -6.10
CA ALA A 34 -2.64 3.85 -5.36
C ALA A 34 -3.53 3.70 -4.13
N VAL A 35 -4.68 3.02 -4.24
CA VAL A 35 -5.54 2.77 -3.07
C VAL A 35 -4.86 1.84 -2.07
N ILE A 36 -4.29 0.74 -2.55
CA ILE A 36 -3.76 -0.29 -1.67
C ILE A 36 -2.56 0.24 -0.87
N VAL A 37 -1.62 0.87 -1.56
CA VAL A 37 -0.40 1.40 -0.94
C VAL A 37 -0.72 2.53 0.03
N SER A 38 -1.70 3.38 -0.27
CA SER A 38 -2.12 4.43 0.67
C SER A 38 -2.78 3.87 1.94
N VAL A 39 -3.48 2.73 1.91
CA VAL A 39 -3.88 2.05 3.17
C VAL A 39 -2.65 1.53 3.90
N LEU A 40 -1.74 0.87 3.19
CA LEU A 40 -0.58 0.20 3.79
C LEU A 40 0.45 1.16 4.39
N LEU A 41 0.43 2.44 4.02
CA LEU A 41 1.34 3.47 4.57
C LEU A 41 0.67 4.33 5.65
N ASN A 42 -0.59 4.06 5.96
CA ASN A 42 -1.33 4.72 7.01
C ASN A 42 -1.16 3.95 8.32
N ASP A 43 -0.46 4.53 9.30
CA ASP A 43 -0.17 3.92 10.61
C ASP A 43 -1.41 3.32 11.27
N LEU A 44 -2.47 4.10 11.35
CA LEU A 44 -3.70 3.69 12.01
C LEU A 44 -4.35 2.48 11.31
N SER A 45 -4.22 2.40 9.98
CA SER A 45 -4.70 1.25 9.21
C SER A 45 -3.85 0.00 9.49
N ILE A 46 -2.53 0.16 9.55
CA ILE A 46 -1.59 -0.92 9.86
C ILE A 46 -1.76 -1.43 11.29
N ASP A 47 -1.86 -0.54 12.28
CA ASP A 47 -2.11 -0.87 13.68
C ASP A 47 -3.42 -1.65 13.81
N THR A 48 -4.47 -1.17 13.13
CA THR A 48 -5.77 -1.84 13.09
C THR A 48 -5.63 -3.24 12.52
N LEU A 49 -5.04 -3.38 11.32
CA LEU A 49 -4.83 -4.68 10.65
C LEU A 49 -4.01 -5.67 11.48
N ASN A 50 -2.99 -5.19 12.19
CA ASN A 50 -2.13 -6.04 13.03
C ASN A 50 -2.76 -6.41 14.37
N SER A 51 -3.75 -5.65 14.85
CA SER A 51 -4.38 -5.87 16.17
C SER A 51 -5.53 -6.87 16.14
N ALA A 52 -6.13 -7.15 14.99
CA ALA A 52 -7.28 -8.05 14.89
C ALA A 52 -7.35 -8.78 13.55
N ASN A 53 -7.93 -9.98 13.58
CA ASN A 53 -8.17 -10.76 12.37
C ASN A 53 -9.54 -10.42 11.76
N TYR A 54 -9.56 -9.49 10.80
CA TYR A 54 -10.78 -9.09 10.11
C TYR A 54 -11.17 -10.10 9.04
N LYS A 55 -12.45 -10.49 8.98
CA LYS A 55 -12.97 -11.39 7.94
C LYS A 55 -13.48 -10.64 6.71
N THR A 56 -13.84 -9.36 6.88
CA THR A 56 -14.44 -8.53 5.83
C THR A 56 -13.89 -7.11 5.84
N MET A 57 -13.87 -6.47 4.67
CA MET A 57 -13.46 -5.07 4.52
C MET A 57 -14.33 -4.13 5.37
N LYS A 58 -15.63 -4.43 5.50
CA LYS A 58 -16.56 -3.64 6.34
C LYS A 58 -16.18 -3.69 7.83
N GLN A 59 -15.70 -4.82 8.34
CA GLN A 59 -15.22 -4.92 9.73
C GLN A 59 -13.95 -4.10 9.94
N PHE A 60 -13.00 -4.20 9.00
CA PHE A 60 -11.78 -3.38 9.03
C PHE A 60 -12.11 -1.88 9.01
N LEU A 61 -12.97 -1.43 8.10
CA LEU A 61 -13.37 -0.02 7.97
C LEU A 61 -14.11 0.51 9.21
N LYS A 62 -14.83 -0.36 9.94
CA LYS A 62 -15.43 0.01 11.23
C LYS A 62 -14.39 0.24 12.32
N GLY A 63 -13.23 -0.40 12.25
CA GLY A 63 -12.09 -0.15 13.13
C GLY A 63 -11.36 1.16 12.81
N THR A 64 -11.47 1.64 11.57
CA THR A 64 -10.77 2.84 11.07
C THR A 64 -11.69 4.06 10.84
N THR A 65 -12.95 4.00 11.28
CA THR A 65 -14.02 4.97 10.95
C THR A 65 -13.69 6.43 11.24
N GLY A 66 -12.93 6.72 12.31
CA GLY A 66 -12.49 8.08 12.63
C GLY A 66 -11.54 8.68 11.58
N ASN A 67 -10.82 7.84 10.83
CA ASN A 67 -9.78 8.25 9.89
C ASN A 67 -10.24 8.30 8.43
N LEU A 68 -11.35 7.65 8.09
CA LEU A 68 -11.89 7.63 6.73
C LEU A 68 -12.21 9.03 6.19
N LEU A 69 -12.52 9.99 7.07
CA LEU A 69 -12.76 11.39 6.67
C LEU A 69 -11.51 12.11 6.15
N LYS A 70 -10.32 11.70 6.59
CA LYS A 70 -9.03 12.28 6.15
C LYS A 70 -8.37 11.47 5.04
N TYR A 71 -8.92 10.29 4.74
CA TYR A 71 -8.30 9.35 3.83
C TYR A 71 -8.19 9.89 2.40
N ASN A 72 -9.19 10.62 1.90
CA ASN A 72 -9.12 11.23 0.58
C ASN A 72 -7.92 12.18 0.43
N GLY A 73 -7.69 13.07 1.41
CA GLY A 73 -6.53 13.98 1.38
C GLY A 73 -5.20 13.23 1.51
N TYR A 74 -5.15 12.20 2.35
CA TYR A 74 -3.99 11.34 2.50
C TYR A 74 -3.65 10.60 1.20
N TYR A 75 -4.66 10.05 0.52
CA TYR A 75 -4.52 9.38 -0.77
C TYR A 75 -3.85 10.29 -1.80
N TYR A 76 -4.35 11.52 -1.97
CA TYR A 76 -3.77 12.48 -2.91
C TYR A 76 -2.35 12.89 -2.52
N ALA A 77 -2.06 13.05 -1.24
CA ALA A 77 -0.71 13.36 -0.76
C ALA A 77 0.28 12.22 -1.05
N MET A 78 -0.20 10.98 -1.12
CA MET A 78 0.64 9.80 -1.41
C MET A 78 0.89 9.57 -2.90
N LEU A 79 0.09 10.12 -3.81
CA LEU A 79 0.24 9.87 -5.24
C LEU A 79 1.63 10.20 -5.80
N PRO A 80 2.24 11.37 -5.50
CA PRO A 80 3.58 11.68 -6.01
C PRO A 80 4.63 10.69 -5.52
N ILE A 81 4.60 10.34 -4.22
CA ILE A 81 5.54 9.40 -3.62
C ILE A 81 5.38 8.00 -4.24
N LEU A 82 4.13 7.54 -4.42
CA LEU A 82 3.83 6.27 -5.07
C LEU A 82 4.39 6.21 -6.49
N ILE A 83 4.11 7.24 -7.30
CA ILE A 83 4.55 7.29 -8.70
C ILE A 83 6.08 7.32 -8.77
N ASN A 84 6.72 8.11 -7.92
CA ASN A 84 8.19 8.15 -7.82
C ASN A 84 8.75 6.78 -7.44
N SER A 85 8.19 6.12 -6.43
CA SER A 85 8.62 4.78 -6.01
C SER A 85 8.42 3.72 -7.09
N LEU A 86 7.29 3.74 -7.80
CA LEU A 86 7.05 2.87 -8.95
C LEU A 86 8.12 3.09 -10.03
N LYS A 87 8.45 4.35 -10.33
CA LYS A 87 9.48 4.69 -11.29
C LYS A 87 10.86 4.18 -10.84
N ILE A 88 11.21 4.37 -9.57
CA ILE A 88 12.46 3.89 -8.98
C ILE A 88 12.59 2.36 -9.12
N ILE A 89 11.58 1.59 -8.74
CA ILE A 89 11.67 0.12 -8.82
C ILE A 89 11.70 -0.38 -10.27
N VAL A 90 11.09 0.35 -11.22
CA VAL A 90 11.18 0.02 -12.65
C VAL A 90 12.57 0.35 -13.20
N ASP A 91 13.12 1.52 -12.85
CA ASP A 91 14.44 1.96 -13.32
C ASP A 91 15.58 1.11 -12.77
N LEU A 92 15.42 0.60 -11.55
CA LEU A 92 16.34 -0.37 -10.93
C LEU A 92 16.18 -1.79 -11.47
N GLY A 93 15.21 -2.03 -12.35
CA GLY A 93 14.94 -3.36 -12.91
C GLY A 93 14.29 -4.33 -11.92
N PHE A 94 13.74 -3.85 -10.81
CA PHE A 94 13.01 -4.68 -9.85
C PHE A 94 11.57 -4.98 -10.30
N ALA A 95 10.96 -4.06 -11.02
CA ALA A 95 9.65 -4.27 -11.62
C ALA A 95 9.69 -3.92 -13.11
N SER A 96 8.67 -4.36 -13.83
CA SER A 96 8.41 -3.96 -15.19
C SER A 96 6.99 -3.40 -15.29
N PHE A 97 6.79 -2.53 -16.28
CA PHE A 97 5.48 -1.98 -16.61
C PHE A 97 5.11 -2.39 -18.04
N ASN A 98 4.01 -3.11 -18.19
CA ASN A 98 3.50 -3.54 -19.49
C ASN A 98 1.97 -3.64 -19.44
N LYS A 99 1.29 -3.29 -20.54
CA LYS A 99 -0.18 -3.31 -20.63
C LYS A 99 -0.86 -2.68 -19.41
N GLU A 100 -0.38 -1.50 -19.01
CA GLU A 100 -0.91 -0.71 -17.88
C GLU A 100 -0.78 -1.36 -16.50
N LYS A 101 0.06 -2.39 -16.37
CA LYS A 101 0.25 -3.15 -15.15
C LYS A 101 1.71 -3.23 -14.74
N PHE A 102 1.94 -3.18 -13.44
CA PHE A 102 3.23 -3.43 -12.81
C PHE A 102 3.31 -4.88 -12.37
N TYR A 103 4.45 -5.52 -12.61
CA TYR A 103 4.75 -6.87 -12.14
C TYR A 103 6.22 -6.96 -11.74
N LEU A 104 6.52 -7.86 -10.81
CA LEU A 104 7.87 -8.07 -10.33
C LEU A 104 8.70 -8.82 -11.37
N ASN A 105 9.95 -8.41 -11.57
CA ASN A 105 10.91 -9.21 -12.33
C ASN A 105 11.35 -10.42 -11.48
N ARG A 106 11.64 -11.57 -12.11
CA ARG A 106 11.99 -12.80 -11.38
C ARG A 106 13.30 -12.63 -10.59
N ASP A 107 13.41 -13.38 -9.48
CA ASP A 107 14.64 -13.60 -8.70
C ASP A 107 15.30 -12.39 -8.02
N ILE A 108 14.51 -11.40 -7.58
CA ILE A 108 15.05 -10.29 -6.78
C ILE A 108 15.25 -10.74 -5.33
N PRO A 109 16.49 -10.69 -4.79
CA PRO A 109 16.74 -10.99 -3.39
C PRO A 109 16.01 -9.99 -2.52
N TYR A 110 15.19 -10.52 -1.60
CA TYR A 110 14.37 -9.70 -0.74
C TYR A 110 14.95 -9.64 0.67
N PRO A 111 15.25 -8.44 1.20
CA PRO A 111 15.76 -8.32 2.56
C PRO A 111 14.74 -8.82 3.58
N ASN A 112 15.24 -9.39 4.68
CA ASN A 112 14.41 -9.78 5.81
C ASN A 112 13.67 -8.53 6.33
N PRO A 113 12.32 -8.52 6.42
CA PRO A 113 11.60 -7.33 6.88
C PRO A 113 12.04 -6.80 8.24
N ASN A 114 12.51 -7.68 9.12
CA ASN A 114 12.98 -7.30 10.45
C ASN A 114 14.31 -6.54 10.44
N SER A 115 15.07 -6.56 9.33
CA SER A 115 16.34 -5.83 9.21
C SER A 115 16.17 -4.40 8.68
N LEU A 116 14.95 -3.98 8.33
CA LEU A 116 14.67 -2.69 7.67
C LEU A 116 13.81 -1.74 8.53
N GLY A 117 13.58 -2.08 9.80
CA GLY A 117 12.86 -1.26 10.78
C GLY A 117 11.46 -1.78 11.11
N SER A 118 10.95 -1.36 12.28
CA SER A 118 9.68 -1.81 12.84
C SER A 118 8.49 -1.50 11.93
N ARG A 119 8.41 -0.25 11.44
CA ARG A 119 7.35 0.21 10.52
C ARG A 119 7.22 -0.70 9.31
N TYR A 120 8.32 -0.98 8.63
CA TYR A 120 8.29 -1.80 7.44
C TYR A 120 7.91 -3.26 7.74
N SER A 121 8.39 -3.80 8.86
CA SER A 121 7.99 -5.13 9.35
C SER A 121 6.49 -5.20 9.68
N GLU A 122 5.93 -4.17 10.32
CA GLU A 122 4.50 -4.04 10.60
C GLU A 122 3.66 -4.01 9.33
N ILE A 123 4.09 -3.26 8.32
CA ILE A 123 3.44 -3.22 7.01
C ILE A 123 3.48 -4.61 6.36
N CYS A 124 4.66 -5.25 6.34
CA CYS A 124 4.81 -6.59 5.77
C CYS A 124 3.88 -7.63 6.40
N ARG A 125 3.65 -7.55 7.72
CA ARG A 125 2.71 -8.42 8.43
C ARG A 125 1.25 -8.16 8.04
N ALA A 126 0.90 -6.91 7.77
CA ALA A 126 -0.48 -6.51 7.43
C ALA A 126 -0.85 -6.83 5.97
N ILE A 127 0.12 -6.87 5.04
CA ILE A 127 -0.13 -7.04 3.60
C ILE A 127 -1.00 -8.27 3.30
N PRO A 128 -0.68 -9.51 3.75
CA PRO A 128 -1.46 -10.69 3.36
C PRO A 128 -2.92 -10.59 3.78
N LEU A 129 -3.18 -10.12 5.00
CA LEU A 129 -4.53 -9.92 5.50
C LEU A 129 -5.26 -8.86 4.67
N PHE A 130 -4.66 -7.69 4.47
CA PHE A 130 -5.30 -6.61 3.73
C PHE A 130 -5.60 -7.02 2.28
N MET A 131 -4.68 -7.71 1.61
CA MET A 131 -4.88 -8.22 0.26
C MET A 131 -6.02 -9.24 0.18
N SER A 132 -6.14 -10.13 1.17
CA SER A 132 -7.28 -11.06 1.26
C SER A 132 -8.64 -10.35 1.39
N LEU A 133 -8.65 -9.14 1.93
CA LEU A 133 -9.86 -8.30 2.04
C LEU A 133 -10.10 -7.50 0.76
N ALA A 134 -9.05 -6.87 0.22
CA ALA A 134 -9.12 -5.97 -0.93
C ALA A 134 -9.41 -6.70 -2.24
N ASN A 135 -8.89 -7.92 -2.42
CA ASN A 135 -9.10 -8.72 -3.63
C ASN A 135 -10.53 -9.22 -3.83
N LYS A 136 -11.40 -9.05 -2.83
CA LYS A 136 -12.85 -9.32 -2.94
C LYS A 136 -13.61 -8.19 -3.66
N TYR A 137 -12.95 -7.09 -4.00
CA TYR A 137 -13.58 -5.90 -4.55
C TYR A 137 -12.82 -5.36 -5.77
N PRO A 138 -13.55 -4.87 -6.80
CA PRO A 138 -12.95 -4.11 -7.89
C PRO A 138 -12.44 -2.76 -7.38
N THR A 139 -11.56 -2.13 -8.16
CA THR A 139 -10.84 -0.91 -7.74
C THR A 139 -11.79 0.26 -7.47
N GLU A 140 -12.85 0.42 -8.27
CA GLU A 140 -13.88 1.45 -8.11
C GLU A 140 -14.60 1.28 -6.77
N LYS A 141 -14.87 0.03 -6.38
CA LYS A 141 -15.52 -0.23 -5.10
C LYS A 141 -14.60 0.05 -3.92
N LEU A 142 -13.29 -0.13 -4.08
CA LEU A 142 -12.32 0.28 -3.07
C LEU A 142 -12.32 1.81 -2.94
N TYR A 143 -12.35 2.57 -4.03
CA TYR A 143 -12.47 4.03 -3.97
C TYR A 143 -13.71 4.47 -3.17
N GLU A 144 -14.88 3.88 -3.44
CA GLU A 144 -16.11 4.18 -2.69
C GLU A 144 -15.97 3.86 -1.19
N LEU A 145 -15.45 2.67 -0.87
CA LEU A 145 -15.30 2.20 0.52
C LEU A 145 -14.36 3.10 1.33
N PHE A 146 -13.30 3.58 0.69
CA PHE A 146 -12.33 4.50 1.28
C PHE A 146 -12.71 5.98 1.11
N ARG A 147 -13.88 6.27 0.52
CA ARG A 147 -14.40 7.63 0.28
C ARG A 147 -13.42 8.51 -0.52
N ILE A 148 -12.71 7.90 -1.45
CA ILE A 148 -11.86 8.62 -2.41
C ILE A 148 -12.79 9.21 -3.48
N ARG A 149 -12.67 10.51 -3.71
CA ARG A 149 -13.41 11.22 -4.76
C ARG A 149 -12.46 11.45 -5.90
N LEU A 150 -12.70 10.82 -7.05
CA LEU A 150 -11.95 11.06 -8.29
C LEU A 150 -12.37 12.37 -8.95
#